data_AF-A0A8T5RUV5-F1
#
_entry.id   AF-A0A8T5RUV5-F1
#
_cell.length_a   1.000
_cell.length_b   1.000
_cell.length_c   1.000
_cell.angle_alpha   90.00
_cell.angle_beta   90.00
_cell.angle_gamma   90.00
#
_symmetry.space_group_name_H-M   'P 1'
#
loop_
_entity.id
_entity.type
_entity.pdbx_description
1 polymer ?
#
loop_
_entity_poly.entity_id
_entity_poly.type
_entity_poly.pdbx_seq_one_letter_code
_entity_poly.pdbx_strand_id
1 'polypeptide(L)'
;MKMDDIAKIIESCPTPGIHIESTTEEVKRYFYLEDNIIISKGQGNFESLYGLDFPDLEIYYLLKAKCTLMERLLDVKIGDFIFRKKTIGF
;
A
#
# COMPACT_ATOMS: atom_id res chain seq x y z
N MET A 1 -16.68 1.87 19.11
CA MET A 1 -15.28 1.48 18.94
C MET A 1 -14.68 2.39 17.89
N LYS A 2 -13.63 3.11 18.25
CA LYS A 2 -12.82 3.93 17.34
C LYS A 2 -11.58 3.15 16.92
N MET A 3 -10.85 3.64 15.91
CA MET A 3 -9.66 2.95 15.42
C MET A 3 -8.52 2.95 16.46
N ASP A 4 -8.40 4.03 17.23
CA ASP A 4 -7.47 4.19 18.34
C ASP A 4 -7.75 3.26 19.54
N ASP A 5 -8.91 2.60 19.58
CA ASP A 5 -9.20 1.56 20.58
C ASP A 5 -8.53 0.20 20.23
N ILE A 6 -8.17 -0.02 18.96
CA ILE A 6 -7.69 -1.32 18.45
C ILE A 6 -6.32 -1.27 17.79
N ALA A 7 -5.85 -0.08 17.43
CA ALA A 7 -4.59 0.11 16.74
C ALA A 7 -3.96 1.43 17.14
N LYS A 8 -2.63 1.46 17.17
CA LYS A 8 -1.88 2.70 17.24
C LYS A 8 -2.08 3.47 15.93
N ILE A 9 -2.55 4.72 16.04
CA ILE A 9 -2.70 5.62 14.89
C ILE A 9 -1.41 6.41 14.69
N ILE A 10 -0.91 6.39 13.46
CA ILE A 10 0.31 7.09 13.06
C ILE A 10 -0.01 7.85 11.77
N GLU A 11 0.40 9.11 11.71
CA GLU A 11 0.23 9.95 10.53
C GLU A 11 1.34 9.67 9.50
N SER A 12 0.95 9.47 8.24
CA SER A 12 1.85 9.00 7.18
C SER A 12 2.63 10.14 6.49
N CYS A 13 1.99 10.84 5.56
CA CYS A 13 2.55 11.92 4.74
C CYS A 13 1.42 12.87 4.28
N PRO A 14 1.71 14.15 4.00
CA PRO A 14 0.72 15.15 3.59
C PRO A 14 0.34 15.03 2.10
N THR A 15 0.37 13.82 1.53
CA THR A 15 0.07 13.53 0.13
C THR A 15 -0.77 12.26 0.02
N PRO A 16 -1.63 12.13 -1.01
CA PRO A 16 -2.26 10.84 -1.33
C PRO A 16 -1.21 9.76 -1.59
N GLY A 17 -1.50 8.52 -1.17
CA GLY A 17 -0.54 7.42 -1.30
C GLY A 17 0.44 7.36 -0.14
N ILE A 18 1.59 6.71 -0.37
CA ILE A 18 2.72 6.72 0.55
C ILE A 18 3.96 7.24 -0.18
N HIS A 19 4.48 8.38 0.27
CA HIS A 19 5.70 8.96 -0.27
C HIS A 19 6.82 8.84 0.77
N ILE A 20 7.54 7.71 0.73
CA ILE A 20 8.50 7.24 1.75
C ILE A 20 9.43 8.34 2.25
N GLU A 21 10.01 9.13 1.33
CA GLU A 21 10.96 10.19 1.66
C GLU A 21 10.35 11.29 2.54
N SER A 22 9.08 11.61 2.32
CA SER A 22 8.34 12.63 3.09
C SER A 22 7.58 12.08 4.30
N THR A 23 7.62 10.77 4.54
CA THR A 23 6.97 10.19 5.73
C THR A 23 7.76 10.49 7.00
N THR A 24 7.07 10.42 8.13
CA THR A 24 7.71 10.55 9.44
C THR A 24 8.68 9.39 9.72
N GLU A 25 9.69 9.61 10.55
CA GLU A 25 10.63 8.55 10.96
C GLU A 25 9.93 7.39 11.68
N GLU A 26 8.81 7.67 12.36
CA GLU A 26 7.99 6.63 12.98
C GLU A 26 7.39 5.70 11.92
N VAL A 27 6.85 6.23 10.83
CA VAL A 27 6.32 5.44 9.71
C VAL A 27 7.41 4.60 9.08
N LYS A 28 8.57 5.19 8.78
CA LYS A 28 9.72 4.46 8.22
C LYS A 28 10.15 3.30 9.11
N ARG A 29 10.23 3.53 10.43
CA ARG A 29 10.57 2.49 11.39
C ARG A 29 9.63 1.29 11.32
N TYR A 30 8.32 1.51 11.25
CA TYR A 30 7.35 0.40 11.15
C TYR A 30 7.31 -0.21 9.75
N PHE A 31 7.53 0.58 8.71
CA PHE A 31 7.54 0.14 7.32
C PHE A 31 8.71 -0.81 7.02
N TYR A 32 9.90 -0.53 7.58
CA TYR A 32 11.11 -1.35 7.39
C TYR A 32 11.38 -2.32 8.54
N LEU A 33 10.42 -2.55 9.42
CA LEU A 33 10.59 -3.53 10.50
C LEU A 33 10.57 -4.94 9.90
N GLU A 34 11.54 -5.76 10.29
CA GLU A 34 11.60 -7.17 9.90
C GLU A 34 10.34 -7.92 10.35
N ASP A 35 9.92 -8.92 9.58
CA ASP A 35 8.72 -9.75 9.80
C ASP A 35 7.36 -9.00 9.80
N ASN A 36 7.32 -7.71 9.46
CA ASN A 36 6.05 -6.98 9.35
C ASN A 36 5.29 -7.28 8.05
N ILE A 37 3.98 -7.46 8.18
CA ILE A 37 3.05 -7.50 7.05
C ILE A 37 2.43 -6.13 6.84
N ILE A 38 2.55 -5.60 5.63
CA ILE A 38 1.99 -4.30 5.24
C ILE A 38 0.74 -4.52 4.39
N ILE A 39 -0.42 -4.11 4.90
CA ILE A 39 -1.66 -4.09 4.11
C ILE A 39 -1.84 -2.70 3.49
N SER A 40 -1.43 -2.57 2.22
CA SER A 40 -1.56 -1.35 1.44
C SER A 40 -2.97 -1.22 0.85
N LYS A 41 -3.77 -0.30 1.44
CA LYS A 41 -5.18 -0.13 1.10
C LYS A 41 -5.40 0.95 0.03
N GLY A 42 -6.15 0.61 -1.02
CA GLY A 42 -6.63 1.56 -2.02
C GLY A 42 -5.66 1.85 -3.17
N GLN A 43 -6.18 2.48 -4.22
CA GLN A 43 -5.45 2.69 -5.47
C GLN A 43 -4.27 3.66 -5.34
N GLY A 44 -4.39 4.74 -4.56
CA GLY A 44 -3.30 5.70 -4.40
C GLY A 44 -2.05 5.09 -3.75
N ASN A 45 -2.24 4.23 -2.74
CA ASN A 45 -1.10 3.53 -2.12
C ASN A 45 -0.47 2.52 -3.07
N PHE A 46 -1.28 1.81 -3.86
CA PHE A 46 -0.80 0.92 -4.90
C PHE A 46 0.05 1.70 -5.92
N GLU A 47 -0.46 2.80 -6.48
CA GLU A 47 0.25 3.60 -7.50
C GLU A 47 1.59 4.14 -6.98
N SER A 48 1.67 4.54 -5.70
CA SER A 48 2.92 5.02 -5.11
C SER A 48 3.96 3.94 -4.83
N LEU A 49 3.55 2.67 -4.68
CA LEU A 49 4.43 1.55 -4.32
C LEU A 49 4.73 0.59 -5.48
N TYR A 50 3.93 0.61 -6.54
CA TYR A 50 3.98 -0.38 -7.63
C TYR A 50 5.37 -0.48 -8.26
N GLY A 51 5.99 0.66 -8.60
CA GLY A 51 7.29 0.72 -9.28
C GLY A 51 8.52 0.69 -8.36
N LEU A 52 8.33 0.61 -7.04
CA LEU A 52 9.45 0.57 -6.09
C LEU A 52 9.82 -0.87 -5.76
N ASP A 53 11.12 -1.14 -5.63
CA ASP A 53 11.63 -2.46 -5.28
C ASP A 53 11.85 -2.57 -3.77
N PHE A 54 11.20 -3.56 -3.17
CA PHE A 54 11.22 -3.84 -1.72
C PHE A 54 11.25 -5.36 -1.51
N PRO A 55 12.35 -6.03 -1.90
CA PRO A 55 12.41 -7.49 -1.93
C PRO A 55 12.24 -8.13 -0.55
N ASP A 56 12.61 -7.41 0.51
CA ASP A 56 12.57 -7.88 1.89
C ASP A 56 11.26 -7.52 2.63
N LEU A 57 10.30 -6.84 1.96
CA LEU A 57 9.06 -6.39 2.60
C LEU A 57 7.84 -7.24 2.18
N GLU A 58 7.07 -7.66 3.17
CA GLU A 58 5.81 -8.40 2.96
C GLU A 58 4.62 -7.44 2.73
N ILE A 59 4.51 -6.91 1.51
CA ILE A 59 3.43 -5.97 1.14
C ILE A 59 2.28 -6.70 0.44
N TYR A 60 1.04 -6.43 0.87
CA TYR A 60 -0.19 -6.91 0.25
C TYR A 60 -1.07 -5.73 -0.16
N TYR A 61 -1.49 -5.68 -1.41
CA TYR A 61 -2.41 -4.67 -1.91
C TYR A 61 -3.85 -5.12 -1.71
N LEU A 62 -4.68 -4.25 -1.12
CA LEU A 62 -6.13 -4.44 -1.01
C LEU A 62 -6.86 -3.22 -1.58
N LEU A 63 -7.39 -3.34 -2.78
CA LEU A 63 -8.01 -2.24 -3.52
C LEU A 63 -9.18 -2.70 -4.39
N LYS A 64 -9.92 -1.73 -4.94
CA LYS A 64 -10.92 -1.93 -5.99
C LYS A 64 -10.42 -1.24 -7.25
N ALA A 65 -10.48 -1.90 -8.40
CA ALA A 65 -10.17 -1.28 -9.70
C ALA A 65 -11.22 -0.21 -10.01
N LYS A 66 -10.80 1.06 -10.15
CA LYS A 66 -11.72 2.18 -10.38
C LYS A 66 -11.59 2.82 -11.76
N CYS A 67 -10.55 2.49 -12.52
CA CYS A 67 -10.29 3.09 -13.83
C CYS A 67 -9.64 2.09 -14.80
N THR A 68 -9.68 2.44 -16.10
CA THR A 68 -9.12 1.64 -17.20
C THR A 68 -7.60 1.47 -17.12
N LEU A 69 -6.90 2.32 -16.36
CA LEU A 69 -5.49 2.12 -16.07
C LEU A 69 -5.27 0.84 -15.25
N MET A 70 -6.11 0.60 -14.24
CA MET A 70 -6.01 -0.61 -13.41
C MET A 70 -6.35 -1.87 -14.21
N GLU A 71 -7.31 -1.81 -15.12
CA GLU A 71 -7.62 -2.94 -16.01
C GLU A 71 -6.41 -3.35 -16.84
N ARG A 72 -5.72 -2.37 -17.42
CA ARG A 72 -4.53 -2.60 -18.25
C ARG A 72 -3.32 -3.08 -17.45
N LEU A 73 -3.12 -2.54 -16.24
CA LEU A 73 -1.97 -2.88 -15.41
C LEU A 73 -2.12 -4.25 -14.74
N LEU A 74 -3.33 -4.64 -14.34
CA LEU A 74 -3.54 -5.79 -13.44
C LEU A 74 -4.32 -6.94 -14.09
N ASP A 75 -4.76 -6.75 -15.35
CA ASP A 75 -5.61 -7.67 -16.11
C ASP A 75 -6.89 -8.01 -15.33
N VAL A 76 -7.62 -6.96 -14.96
CA VAL A 76 -8.87 -7.01 -14.17
C VAL A 76 -9.93 -6.14 -14.84
N LYS A 77 -11.18 -6.21 -14.38
CA LYS A 77 -12.25 -5.30 -14.81
C LYS A 77 -12.45 -4.16 -13.82
N ILE A 78 -12.88 -2.99 -14.30
CA ILE A 78 -13.36 -1.92 -13.41
C ILE A 78 -14.47 -2.48 -12.53
N GLY A 79 -14.33 -2.28 -11.22
CA GLY A 79 -15.23 -2.84 -10.23
C GLY A 79 -14.65 -4.01 -9.45
N ASP A 80 -13.66 -4.71 -9.99
CA ASP A 80 -13.08 -5.89 -9.34
C ASP A 80 -12.36 -5.51 -8.04
N PHE A 81 -12.49 -6.38 -7.04
CA PHE A 81 -11.71 -6.33 -5.81
C PHE A 81 -10.41 -7.11 -6.00
N ILE A 82 -9.32 -6.52 -5.54
CA ILE A 82 -7.96 -7.03 -5.71
C ILE A 82 -7.36 -7.23 -4.33
N PHE A 83 -6.94 -8.45 -4.05
CA PHE A 83 -6.08 -8.79 -2.92
C PHE A 83 -4.90 -9.60 -3.44
N ARG A 84 -3.71 -9.00 -3.50
CA ARG A 84 -2.51 -9.63 -4.06
C ARG A 84 -1.26 -9.21 -3.30
N LYS A 85 -0.31 -10.14 -3.15
CA LYS A 85 1.03 -9.87 -2.60
C LYS A 85 1.86 -9.12 -3.63
N LYS A 86 2.67 -8.15 -3.19
CA LYS A 86 3.68 -7.48 -4.01
C LYS A 86 4.78 -8.47 -4.38
N THR A 87 5.15 -8.51 -5.65
CA THR A 87 6.26 -9.30 -6.21
C THR A 87 7.04 -8.44 -7.20
N ILE A 88 8.21 -8.90 -7.66
CA ILE A 88 8.93 -8.20 -8.73
C ILE A 88 8.03 -8.14 -9.97
N GLY A 89 7.68 -6.93 -10.43
CA GLY A 89 6.77 -6.71 -11.55
C GLY A 89 5.28 -6.61 -11.17
N PHE A 90 4.96 -6.58 -9.88
CA PHE A 90 3.60 -6.38 -9.37
C PHE A 90 3.58 -5.76 -7.96
#